data_AF-A0A920NZQ1-F1
#
_entry.id   AF-A0A920NZQ1-F1
#
_cell.length_a   1.000
_cell.length_b   1.000
_cell.length_c   1.000
_cell.angle_alpha   90.00
_cell.angle_beta   90.00
_cell.angle_gamma   90.00
#
_symmetry.space_group_name_H-M   'P 1'
#
loop_
_entity.id
_entity.type
_entity.pdbx_description
1 polymer ?
#
loop_
_entity_poly.entity_id
_entity_poly.type
_entity_poly.pdbx_seq_one_letter_code
_entity_poly.pdbx_strand_id
1 'polypeptide(L)'
;MILSYFQANMNLKKLKIIMKETTSLTSIVFMILIGATSFSLVFRGLEGDKILIDIITQANLTPELFIILILFIVFIAGFFIDFIEIIFIIVPVKTPILIALNIDLIWIGIFSQLTYKHLF
;
A
#
# COMPACT_ATOMS: atom_id res chain seq x y z
N MET A 1 -28.15 -28.19 -0.27
CA MET A 1 -28.27 -28.39 -1.73
C MET A 1 -29.67 -28.12 -2.27
N ILE A 2 -30.76 -28.42 -1.55
CA ILE A 2 -32.15 -28.15 -2.00
C ILE A 2 -32.49 -26.64 -2.02
N LEU A 3 -31.94 -25.83 -1.10
CA LEU A 3 -32.07 -24.36 -1.15
C LEU A 3 -31.33 -23.72 -2.34
N SER A 4 -30.27 -24.36 -2.82
CA SER A 4 -29.46 -23.91 -3.97
C SER A 4 -30.19 -24.12 -5.30
N TYR A 5 -30.99 -25.17 -5.41
CA TYR A 5 -31.75 -25.51 -6.61
C TYR A 5 -32.98 -24.59 -6.80
N PHE A 6 -33.58 -24.12 -5.70
CA PHE A 6 -34.70 -23.15 -5.72
C PHE A 6 -34.26 -21.69 -5.78
N GLN A 7 -32.97 -21.41 -5.63
CA GLN A 7 -32.41 -20.06 -5.81
C GLN A 7 -32.14 -19.73 -7.28
N ALA A 8 -32.98 -20.23 -8.18
CA ALA A 8 -33.25 -19.65 -9.51
C ALA A 8 -33.91 -18.24 -9.42
N ASN A 9 -33.78 -17.57 -8.28
CA ASN A 9 -34.13 -16.17 -8.03
C ASN A 9 -32.89 -15.26 -8.15
N MET A 10 -31.96 -15.58 -9.06
CA MET A 10 -31.04 -14.60 -9.64
C MET A 10 -31.86 -13.62 -10.49
N ASN A 11 -32.66 -12.80 -9.82
CA ASN A 11 -33.36 -11.71 -10.45
C ASN A 11 -32.29 -10.73 -10.93
N LEU A 12 -32.34 -10.30 -12.20
CA LEU A 12 -31.42 -9.29 -12.76
C LEU A 12 -31.32 -8.05 -11.85
N LYS A 13 -32.38 -7.74 -11.09
CA LYS A 13 -32.37 -6.71 -10.06
C LYS A 13 -31.37 -6.99 -8.92
N LYS A 14 -31.33 -8.21 -8.36
CA LYS A 14 -30.38 -8.60 -7.32
C LYS A 14 -28.94 -8.61 -7.83
N LEU A 15 -28.73 -9.11 -9.06
CA LEU A 15 -27.41 -9.11 -9.69
C LEU A 15 -26.88 -7.67 -9.85
N LYS A 16 -27.74 -6.75 -10.32
CA LYS A 16 -27.40 -5.34 -10.49
C LYS A 16 -27.10 -4.63 -9.17
N ILE A 17 -27.77 -5.01 -8.08
CA ILE A 17 -27.49 -4.50 -6.73
C ILE A 17 -26.10 -4.95 -6.26
N ILE A 18 -25.82 -6.25 -6.33
CA ILE A 18 -24.52 -6.81 -5.90
C ILE A 18 -23.38 -6.24 -6.75
N MET A 19 -23.56 -6.17 -8.08
CA MET A 19 -22.56 -5.57 -8.96
C MET A 19 -22.29 -4.10 -8.60
N LYS A 20 -23.34 -3.32 -8.27
CA LYS A 20 -23.17 -1.91 -7.89
C LYS A 20 -22.41 -1.76 -6.57
N GLU A 21 -22.71 -2.57 -5.57
CA GLU A 21 -21.98 -2.58 -4.30
C GLU A 21 -20.51 -2.98 -4.49
N THR A 22 -20.25 -4.05 -5.22
CA THR A 22 -18.89 -4.49 -5.56
C THR A 22 -18.12 -3.42 -6.31
N THR A 23 -18.74 -2.77 -7.32
CA THR A 23 -18.13 -1.66 -8.06
C THR A 23 -17.84 -0.46 -7.16
N SER A 24 -18.71 -0.18 -6.18
CA SER A 24 -18.47 0.93 -5.25
C SER A 24 -17.22 0.68 -4.40
N LEU A 25 -17.08 -0.52 -3.83
CA LEU A 25 -15.90 -0.88 -3.04
C LEU A 25 -14.63 -0.86 -3.89
N THR A 26 -14.66 -1.43 -5.11
CA THR A 26 -13.50 -1.40 -6.00
C THR A 26 -13.16 0.01 -6.47
N SER A 27 -14.15 0.89 -6.67
CA SER A 27 -13.93 2.27 -7.11
C SER A 27 -13.13 3.09 -6.09
N ILE A 28 -13.31 2.84 -4.79
CA ILE A 28 -12.52 3.48 -3.72
C ILE A 28 -11.05 3.10 -3.88
N VAL A 29 -10.76 1.81 -4.08
CA VAL A 29 -9.39 1.33 -4.31
C VAL A 29 -8.78 1.98 -5.56
N PHE A 30 -9.52 2.03 -6.67
CA PHE A 30 -9.05 2.72 -7.89
C PHE A 30 -8.79 4.22 -7.68
N MET A 31 -9.61 4.90 -6.88
CA MET A 31 -9.39 6.31 -6.53
C MET A 31 -8.06 6.49 -5.79
N ILE A 32 -7.75 5.59 -4.85
CA ILE A 32 -6.48 5.60 -4.10
C ILE A 32 -5.30 5.30 -5.03
N LEU A 33 -5.44 4.36 -5.98
CA LEU A 33 -4.40 4.08 -6.99
C LEU A 33 -4.06 5.31 -7.83
N ILE A 34 -5.08 6.05 -8.28
CA ILE A 34 -4.90 7.28 -9.05
C ILE A 34 -4.21 8.35 -8.18
N GLY A 35 -4.59 8.46 -6.91
CA GLY A 35 -3.93 9.33 -5.95
C GLY A 35 -2.45 8.98 -5.74
N ALA A 36 -2.14 7.70 -5.53
CA ALA A 36 -0.78 7.21 -5.32
C ALA A 36 0.13 7.43 -6.54
N THR A 37 -0.40 7.21 -7.75
CA THR A 37 0.35 7.47 -8.99
C THR A 37 0.59 8.96 -9.22
N SER A 38 -0.41 9.80 -8.94
CA SER A 38 -0.29 11.26 -9.00
C SER A 38 0.72 11.78 -7.97
N PHE A 39 0.65 11.29 -6.72
CA PHE A 39 1.63 11.59 -5.67
C PHE A 39 3.04 11.18 -6.10
N SER A 40 3.22 9.96 -6.61
CA SER A 40 4.54 9.49 -7.09
C SER A 40 5.09 10.36 -8.22
N LEU A 41 4.24 10.84 -9.12
CA LEU A 41 4.63 11.73 -10.21
C LEU A 41 5.05 13.11 -9.69
N VAL A 42 4.25 13.73 -8.82
CA VAL A 42 4.56 15.05 -8.25
C VAL A 42 5.79 14.96 -7.34
N PHE A 43 5.90 13.92 -6.52
CA PHE A 43 7.04 13.70 -5.64
C PHE A 43 8.36 13.61 -6.42
N ARG A 44 8.38 12.82 -7.51
CA ARG A 44 9.55 12.77 -8.41
C ARG A 44 9.77 14.09 -9.14
N GLY A 45 8.70 14.77 -9.56
CA GLY A 45 8.78 16.06 -10.24
C GLY A 45 9.33 17.19 -9.35
N LEU A 46 9.15 17.09 -8.04
CA LEU A 46 9.67 18.04 -7.04
C LEU A 46 11.06 17.67 -6.51
N GLU A 47 11.72 16.64 -7.08
CA GLU A 47 12.95 16.07 -6.54
C GLU A 47 12.82 15.65 -5.06
N GLY A 48 11.63 15.20 -4.67
CA GLY A 48 11.33 14.79 -3.29
C GLY A 48 12.24 13.65 -2.82
N ASP A 49 12.73 12.83 -3.74
CA ASP A 49 13.76 11.81 -3.48
C ASP A 49 15.03 12.43 -2.91
N LYS A 50 15.54 13.53 -3.47
CA LYS A 50 16.73 14.22 -2.96
C LYS A 50 16.49 14.82 -1.58
N ILE A 51 15.34 15.47 -1.40
CA ILE A 51 14.97 16.09 -0.11
C ILE A 51 14.95 15.04 1.00
N LEU A 52 14.40 13.85 0.71
CA LEU A 52 14.35 12.77 1.68
C LEU A 52 15.74 12.17 1.98
N ILE A 53 16.60 12.06 0.97
CA ILE A 53 17.99 11.63 1.15
C ILE A 53 18.76 12.64 2.01
N ASP A 54 18.59 13.94 1.76
CA ASP A 54 19.23 15.00 2.53
C ASP A 54 18.81 14.97 4.00
N ILE A 55 17.52 14.74 4.29
CA ILE A 55 17.02 14.59 5.67
C ILE A 55 17.66 13.38 6.35
N ILE A 56 17.76 12.25 5.65
CA ILE A 56 18.29 10.99 6.22
C ILE A 56 19.80 11.07 6.45
N THR A 57 20.53 11.67 5.51
CA THR A 57 21.97 11.90 5.64
C THR A 57 22.28 12.90 6.74
N GLN A 58 21.51 13.98 6.88
CA GLN A 58 21.64 14.93 7.99
C GLN A 58 21.33 14.27 9.34
N ALA A 59 20.38 13.34 9.37
CA ALA A 59 20.02 12.60 10.57
C ALA A 59 20.97 11.42 10.87
N ASN A 60 21.99 11.17 10.04
CA ASN A 60 22.96 10.08 10.19
C ASN A 60 22.31 8.71 10.47
N LEU A 61 21.17 8.42 9.84
CA LEU A 61 20.52 7.13 10.04
C LEU A 61 21.35 6.01 9.42
N THR A 62 21.64 4.98 10.22
CA THR A 62 22.18 3.73 9.70
C THR A 62 21.10 2.99 8.91
N PRO A 63 21.48 2.20 7.88
CA PRO A 63 20.55 1.36 7.11
C PRO A 63 19.62 0.51 7.97
N GLU A 64 20.15 -0.07 9.04
CA GLU A 64 19.41 -0.92 9.98
C GLU A 64 18.35 -0.13 10.75
N LEU A 65 18.70 1.06 11.25
CA LEU A 65 17.79 1.92 11.98
C LEU A 65 16.65 2.43 11.07
N PHE A 66 16.97 2.71 9.80
CA PHE A 66 15.98 3.09 8.81
C PHE A 66 14.96 1.96 8.54
N ILE A 67 15.42 0.71 8.40
CA ILE A 67 14.55 -0.46 8.23
C ILE A 67 13.63 -0.65 9.44
N ILE A 68 14.16 -0.51 10.66
CA ILE A 68 13.37 -0.64 11.89
C ILE A 68 12.31 0.48 11.97
N LEU A 69 12.71 1.71 11.66
CA LEU A 69 11.80 2.86 11.67
C LEU A 69 10.65 2.67 10.68
N ILE A 70 10.94 2.24 9.45
CA ILE A 70 9.89 2.07 8.43
C ILE A 70 8.96 0.90 8.76
N LEU A 71 9.49 -0.19 9.32
CA LEU A 71 8.68 -1.30 9.82
C LEU A 71 7.78 -0.86 10.95
N PHE A 72 8.25 -0.01 11.86
CA PHE A 72 7.45 0.52 12.96
C PHE A 72 6.32 1.44 12.47
N ILE A 73 6.61 2.35 11.53
CA ILE A 73 5.60 3.22 10.92
C ILE A 73 4.53 2.38 10.20
N VAL A 74 4.95 1.40 9.41
CA VAL A 74 4.05 0.48 8.70
C VAL A 74 3.22 -0.36 9.67
N PHE A 75 3.83 -0.84 10.76
CA PHE A 75 3.14 -1.60 11.79
C PHE A 75 2.02 -0.79 12.44
N ILE A 76 2.27 0.47 12.79
CA ILE A 76 1.22 1.36 13.35
C ILE A 76 0.14 1.65 12.30
N ALA A 77 0.53 1.96 11.07
CA ALA A 77 -0.42 2.25 9.98
C ALA A 77 -1.33 1.04 9.69
N GLY A 78 -0.79 -0.18 9.79
CA GLY A 78 -1.50 -1.45 9.56
C GLY A 78 -2.65 -1.74 10.52
N PHE A 79 -2.75 -1.04 11.66
CA PHE A 79 -3.91 -1.19 12.55
C PHE A 79 -5.17 -0.48 12.05
N PHE A 80 -5.01 0.58 11.24
CA PHE A 80 -6.12 1.47 10.86
C PHE A 80 -6.42 1.47 9.37
N ILE A 81 -5.45 1.11 8.53
CA ILE A 81 -5.48 1.25 7.08
C ILE A 81 -5.32 -0.13 6.43
N ASP A 82 -6.02 -0.38 5.32
CA ASP A 82 -5.90 -1.64 4.57
C ASP A 82 -4.48 -1.82 4.01
N PHE A 83 -3.99 -3.06 3.97
CA PHE A 83 -2.65 -3.40 3.48
C PHE A 83 -2.43 -2.94 2.03
N ILE A 84 -3.45 -2.99 1.18
CA ILE A 84 -3.37 -2.52 -0.21
C ILE A 84 -3.05 -1.02 -0.23
N GLU A 85 -3.74 -0.23 0.57
CA GLU A 85 -3.58 1.22 0.62
C GLU A 85 -2.20 1.62 1.14
N ILE A 86 -1.70 0.93 2.17
CA ILE A 86 -0.36 1.17 2.73
C ILE A 86 0.72 0.91 1.68
N ILE A 87 0.63 -0.19 0.93
CA ILE A 87 1.61 -0.54 -0.11
C ILE A 87 1.70 0.58 -1.16
N PHE A 88 0.57 1.10 -1.63
CA PHE A 88 0.56 2.13 -2.67
C PHE A 88 1.12 3.48 -2.22
N ILE A 89 1.05 3.80 -0.93
CA ILE A 89 1.60 5.04 -0.37
C ILE A 89 3.09 4.87 -0.04
N ILE A 90 3.46 3.79 0.66
CA ILE A 90 4.79 3.62 1.25
C ILE A 90 5.83 3.17 0.23
N VAL A 91 5.46 2.36 -0.76
CA VAL A 91 6.40 1.90 -1.81
C VAL A 91 7.08 3.05 -2.57
N PRO A 92 6.36 4.01 -3.16
CA PRO A 92 7.01 5.08 -3.93
C PRO A 92 7.91 5.97 -3.07
N VAL A 93 7.60 6.13 -1.78
CA VAL A 93 8.41 6.92 -0.85
C VAL A 93 9.68 6.16 -0.45
N LYS A 94 9.59 4.86 -0.14
CA LYS A 94 10.73 4.09 0.38
C LYS A 94 11.76 3.73 -0.69
N THR A 95 11.33 3.45 -1.92
CA THR A 95 12.20 3.04 -3.02
C THR A 95 13.42 3.96 -3.24
N PRO A 96 13.27 5.29 -3.39
CA PRO A 96 14.42 6.18 -3.59
C PRO A 96 15.39 6.18 -2.41
N ILE A 97 14.87 6.09 -1.19
CA ILE A 97 15.66 6.07 0.04
C ILE A 97 16.55 4.82 0.11
N LEU A 98 16.00 3.67 -0.27
CA LEU A 98 16.71 2.39 -0.21
C LEU A 98 17.87 2.34 -1.18
N ILE A 99 17.65 2.88 -2.38
CA ILE A 99 18.70 3.01 -3.39
C ILE A 99 19.83 3.91 -2.85
N ALA A 100 19.49 5.01 -2.19
CA ALA A 100 20.48 5.91 -1.60
C ALA A 100 21.27 5.27 -0.45
N LEU A 101 20.64 4.40 0.34
CA LEU A 101 21.29 3.68 1.44
C LEU A 101 21.98 2.36 1.00
N ASN A 102 22.01 2.06 -0.30
CA ASN A 102 22.51 0.79 -0.87
C ASN A 102 21.86 -0.46 -0.24
N ILE A 103 20.57 -0.38 0.07
CA ILE A 103 19.79 -1.49 0.63
C ILE A 103 19.05 -2.20 -0.51
N ASP A 104 19.24 -3.52 -0.59
CA ASP A 104 18.54 -4.37 -1.55
C ASP A 104 17.02 -4.30 -1.36
N LEU A 105 16.31 -3.88 -2.41
CA LEU A 105 14.85 -3.64 -2.37
C LEU A 105 14.02 -4.91 -2.07
N ILE A 106 14.60 -6.08 -2.35
CA ILE A 106 13.96 -7.39 -2.16
C ILE A 106 13.67 -7.64 -0.68
N TRP A 107 14.60 -7.29 0.22
CA TRP A 107 14.47 -7.57 1.65
C TRP A 107 13.26 -6.87 2.26
N ILE A 108 12.97 -5.64 1.85
CA ILE A 108 11.81 -4.92 2.36
C ILE A 108 10.49 -5.45 1.83
N GLY A 109 10.45 -5.92 0.58
CA GLY A 109 9.27 -6.63 0.08
C GLY A 109 8.95 -7.84 0.95
N ILE A 110 9.99 -8.61 1.30
CA ILE A 110 9.88 -9.79 2.16
C ILE A 110 9.46 -9.40 3.59
N PHE A 111 10.14 -8.44 4.24
CA PHE A 111 9.81 -8.03 5.61
C PHE A 111 8.42 -7.40 5.71
N SER A 112 8.03 -6.55 4.75
CA SER A 112 6.70 -5.96 4.74
C SER A 112 5.63 -7.05 4.60
N GLN A 113 5.79 -7.97 3.64
CA GLN A 113 4.87 -9.09 3.43
C GLN A 113 4.73 -10.00 4.67
N LEU A 114 5.84 -10.25 5.38
CA LEU A 114 5.85 -11.02 6.62
C LEU A 114 5.09 -10.30 7.74
N THR A 115 5.28 -8.97 7.90
CA THR A 115 4.55 -8.17 8.89
C THR A 115 3.04 -8.18 8.61
N TYR A 116 2.62 -8.04 7.36
CA TYR A 116 1.19 -8.03 7.02
C TYR A 116 0.52 -9.39 7.18
N LYS A 117 1.22 -10.49 6.83
CA LYS A 117 0.67 -11.85 6.95
C LYS A 117 0.47 -12.30 8.41
N HIS A 118 1.17 -11.68 9.36
CA HIS A 118 1.03 -12.03 10.78
C HIS A 118 -0.02 -11.19 11.51
N LEU A 119 -0.51 -10.11 10.89
CA LEU A 119 -1.53 -9.22 11.44
C LEU A 119 -2.96 -9.52 10.92
N PHE A 120 -3.13 -10.39 9.92
CA PHE A 120 -4.42 -10.77 9.33
C PHE A 120 -4.51 -12.27 9.04
#